data_AF-A0A963GG06-F1
#
_entry.id   AF-A0A963GG06-F1
#
_cell.length_a   1.000
_cell.length_b   1.000
_cell.length_c   1.000
_cell.angle_alpha   90.00
_cell.angle_beta   90.00
_cell.angle_gamma   90.00
#
_symmetry.space_group_name_H-M   'P 1'
#
loop_
_entity.id
_entity.type
_entity.pdbx_description
1 polymer ?
#
loop_
_entity_poly.entity_id
_entity_poly.type
_entity_poly.pdbx_seq_one_letter_code
_entity_poly.pdbx_strand_id
1 'polypeptide(L)'
;MACRRRTLLSLCLALALVAPALQAAQSDWPALTPRERQILAPLEQQWGSMGEERQRRWLALAATYDGLTPAEQGRIRQRMTEWAALSAREREQARERYRSLRAIPPERREILRDKWEQYQSLTPEEKRRIRSGSASGAK
;
A
#
# COMPACT_ATOMS: atom_id res chain seq x y z
N MET A 1 -61.09 30.81 26.63
CA MET A 1 -61.66 29.49 26.25
C MET A 1 -61.86 29.46 24.74
N ALA A 2 -61.04 28.69 24.00
CA ALA A 2 -61.28 28.21 22.64
C ALA A 2 -60.17 27.19 22.34
N CYS A 3 -60.45 25.90 22.46
CA CYS A 3 -60.95 25.00 21.42
C CYS A 3 -59.80 24.28 20.71
N ARG A 4 -59.67 23.00 21.06
CA ARG A 4 -58.72 22.00 20.58
C ARG A 4 -58.94 21.70 19.08
N ARG A 5 -57.87 21.29 18.38
CA ARG A 5 -57.79 20.35 17.22
C ARG A 5 -56.54 20.72 16.41
N ARG A 6 -55.73 19.83 15.85
CA ARG A 6 -55.61 18.36 15.77
C ARG A 6 -54.13 18.12 15.48
N THR A 7 -53.53 17.21 16.21
CA THR A 7 -52.18 16.68 15.98
C THR A 7 -52.08 16.10 14.56
N LEU A 8 -51.13 16.61 13.77
CA LEU A 8 -50.60 15.88 12.62
C LEU A 8 -49.16 15.47 12.95
N LEU A 9 -49.03 14.21 13.35
CA LEU A 9 -47.79 13.44 13.26
C LEU A 9 -47.31 13.52 11.80
N SER A 10 -46.15 14.13 11.57
CA SER A 10 -45.35 13.80 10.40
C SER A 10 -43.96 13.43 10.89
N LEU A 11 -43.86 12.17 11.27
CA LEU A 11 -42.64 11.45 11.60
C LEU A 11 -41.98 11.04 10.28
N CYS A 12 -41.17 11.91 9.69
CA CYS A 12 -40.23 11.52 8.64
C CYS A 12 -38.84 11.36 9.26
N LEU A 13 -38.67 10.26 10.00
CA LEU A 13 -37.37 9.72 10.37
C LEU A 13 -36.78 9.04 9.12
N ALA A 14 -35.95 9.76 8.37
CA ALA A 14 -35.06 9.15 7.39
C ALA A 14 -33.62 9.48 7.82
N LEU A 15 -33.09 8.56 8.60
CA LEU A 15 -31.69 8.47 9.00
C LEU A 15 -30.84 8.38 7.73
N ALA A 16 -30.20 9.47 7.33
CA ALA A 16 -29.25 9.46 6.23
C ALA A 16 -27.98 8.73 6.68
N LEU A 17 -27.95 7.41 6.46
CA LEU A 17 -26.74 6.61 6.48
C LEU A 17 -25.82 7.12 5.37
N VAL A 18 -24.89 8.00 5.72
CA VAL A 18 -23.71 8.24 4.90
C VAL A 18 -22.86 6.98 4.96
N ALA A 19 -23.11 6.05 4.05
CA ALA A 19 -22.25 4.90 3.82
C ALA A 19 -20.91 5.39 3.25
N PRO A 20 -19.76 5.09 3.87
CA PRO A 20 -18.47 5.36 3.25
C PRO A 20 -18.22 4.25 2.21
N ALA A 21 -18.88 4.34 1.05
CA ALA A 21 -18.64 3.45 -0.09
C ALA A 21 -17.42 3.90 -0.94
N LEU A 22 -16.37 4.43 -0.29
CA LEU A 22 -15.20 5.01 -0.95
C LEU A 22 -13.89 4.51 -0.33
N GLN A 23 -13.72 3.20 -0.16
CA GLN A 23 -12.37 2.63 0.04
C GLN A 23 -12.18 1.18 -0.40
N ALA A 24 -13.24 0.50 -0.85
CA ALA A 24 -13.13 -0.77 -1.55
C ALA A 24 -13.31 -0.52 -3.04
N ALA A 25 -12.29 0.02 -3.70
CA ALA A 25 -12.07 -0.31 -5.10
C ALA A 25 -11.72 -1.81 -5.15
N GLN A 26 -12.77 -2.63 -5.05
CA GLN A 26 -12.96 -3.97 -5.58
C GLN A 26 -11.72 -4.88 -5.47
N SER A 27 -11.51 -5.46 -4.30
CA SER A 27 -10.78 -6.73 -4.27
C SER A 27 -11.66 -7.75 -5.01
N ASP A 28 -11.32 -8.08 -6.26
CA ASP A 28 -11.91 -9.19 -7.03
C ASP A 28 -11.63 -10.57 -6.41
N TRP A 29 -11.06 -10.58 -5.20
CA TRP A 29 -10.72 -11.76 -4.44
C TRP A 29 -11.89 -12.73 -4.27
N PRO A 30 -13.12 -12.29 -3.92
CA PRO A 30 -14.27 -13.20 -3.84
C PRO A 30 -14.73 -13.72 -5.21
N ALA A 31 -14.41 -13.03 -6.30
CA ALA A 31 -14.76 -13.42 -7.66
C ALA A 31 -13.83 -14.51 -8.23
N LEU A 32 -12.66 -14.72 -7.62
CA LEU A 32 -11.75 -15.81 -7.98
C LEU A 32 -12.38 -17.18 -7.70
N THR A 33 -12.01 -18.17 -8.52
CA THR A 33 -12.45 -19.55 -8.29
C THR A 33 -11.91 -20.08 -6.95
N PRO A 34 -12.58 -21.06 -6.31
CA PRO A 34 -12.09 -21.64 -5.06
C PRO A 34 -10.66 -22.18 -5.17
N ARG A 35 -10.27 -22.72 -6.33
CA ARG A 35 -8.92 -23.24 -6.58
C ARG A 35 -7.88 -22.13 -6.66
N GLU A 36 -8.17 -21.06 -7.41
CA GLU A 36 -7.27 -19.90 -7.50
C GLU A 36 -7.08 -19.24 -6.15
N ARG A 37 -8.16 -19.07 -5.36
CA ARG A 37 -8.05 -18.53 -3.99
C ARG A 37 -7.17 -19.40 -3.10
N GLN A 38 -7.24 -20.72 -3.24
CA GLN A 38 -6.41 -21.63 -2.46
C GLN A 38 -4.93 -21.50 -2.83
N ILE A 39 -4.61 -21.39 -4.12
CA ILE A 39 -3.24 -21.24 -4.61
C ILE A 39 -2.67 -19.87 -4.23
N LEU A 40 -3.46 -18.82 -4.43
CA LEU A 40 -3.07 -17.42 -4.23
C LEU A 40 -3.24 -16.95 -2.79
N ALA A 41 -3.67 -17.80 -1.86
CA ALA A 41 -3.99 -17.45 -0.48
C ALA A 41 -2.96 -16.53 0.21
N PRO A 42 -1.62 -16.69 0.04
CA PRO A 42 -0.66 -15.78 0.65
C PRO A 42 -0.79 -14.31 0.20
N LEU A 43 -1.43 -14.04 -0.94
CA LEU A 43 -1.60 -12.72 -1.52
C LEU A 43 -2.91 -12.02 -1.14
N GLU A 44 -3.85 -12.71 -0.47
CA GLU A 44 -5.20 -12.22 -0.16
C GLU A 44 -5.22 -10.78 0.36
N GLN A 45 -4.44 -10.52 1.42
CA GLN A 45 -4.40 -9.23 2.10
C GLN A 45 -3.85 -8.09 1.24
N GLN A 46 -3.06 -8.43 0.22
CA GLN A 46 -2.43 -7.47 -0.68
C GLN A 46 -3.16 -7.38 -2.02
N TRP A 47 -4.05 -8.33 -2.34
CA TRP A 47 -4.66 -8.51 -3.65
C TRP A 47 -5.32 -7.23 -4.17
N GLY A 48 -6.21 -6.62 -3.38
CA GLY A 48 -6.92 -5.39 -3.77
C GLY A 48 -6.03 -4.14 -3.89
N SER A 49 -4.78 -4.20 -3.38
CA SER A 49 -3.81 -3.12 -3.56
C SER A 49 -2.85 -3.36 -4.73
N MET A 50 -2.90 -4.55 -5.34
CA MET A 50 -2.11 -4.84 -6.52
C MET A 50 -2.77 -4.22 -7.75
N GLY A 51 -1.98 -3.56 -8.60
CA GLY A 51 -2.48 -3.12 -9.90
C GLY A 51 -2.90 -4.32 -10.77
N GLU A 52 -3.87 -4.10 -11.67
CA GLU A 52 -4.50 -5.13 -12.49
C GLU A 52 -3.51 -6.03 -13.25
N GLU A 53 -2.45 -5.44 -13.84
CA GLU A 53 -1.45 -6.19 -14.60
C GLU A 53 -0.76 -7.26 -13.74
N ARG A 54 -0.54 -6.95 -12.45
CA ARG A 54 0.05 -7.90 -11.51
C ARG A 54 -0.93 -8.97 -11.08
N GLN A 55 -2.19 -8.61 -10.83
CA GLN A 55 -3.24 -9.59 -10.57
C GLN A 55 -3.37 -10.56 -11.74
N ARG A 56 -3.43 -10.06 -12.99
CA ARG A 56 -3.46 -10.89 -14.22
C ARG A 56 -2.31 -11.89 -14.29
N ARG A 57 -1.08 -11.48 -13.96
CA ARG A 57 0.08 -12.40 -13.93
C ARG A 57 -0.07 -13.52 -12.89
N TRP A 58 -0.57 -13.21 -11.70
CA TRP A 58 -0.79 -14.21 -10.66
C TRP A 58 -1.93 -15.17 -11.03
N LEU A 59 -2.99 -14.69 -11.68
CA LEU A 59 -4.06 -15.54 -12.20
C LEU A 59 -3.56 -16.48 -13.30
N ALA A 60 -2.78 -15.96 -14.25
CA ALA A 60 -2.17 -16.80 -15.30
C ALA A 60 -1.26 -17.88 -14.70
N LEU A 61 -0.51 -17.55 -13.65
CA LEU A 61 0.33 -18.53 -12.94
C LEU A 61 -0.53 -19.58 -12.22
N ALA A 62 -1.59 -19.16 -11.52
CA ALA A 62 -2.51 -20.05 -10.81
C ALA A 62 -3.19 -21.05 -11.75
N ALA A 63 -3.53 -20.63 -12.98
CA ALA A 63 -4.11 -21.51 -13.99
C ALA A 63 -3.17 -22.66 -14.42
N THR A 64 -1.86 -22.44 -14.41
CA THR A 64 -0.85 -23.46 -14.75
C THR A 64 -0.36 -24.28 -13.55
N TYR A 65 -0.74 -23.88 -12.33
CA TYR A 65 -0.13 -24.34 -11.09
C TYR A 65 -0.23 -25.86 -10.86
N ASP A 66 -1.34 -26.46 -11.28
CA ASP A 66 -1.60 -27.90 -11.10
C ASP A 66 -0.75 -28.78 -12.02
N GLY A 67 -0.23 -28.23 -13.13
CA GLY A 67 0.69 -28.91 -14.04
C GLY A 67 2.16 -28.83 -13.62
N LEU A 68 2.48 -28.07 -12.58
CA LEU A 68 3.86 -27.87 -12.11
C LEU A 68 4.31 -28.95 -11.15
N THR A 69 5.61 -29.21 -11.13
CA THR A 69 6.22 -30.12 -10.16
C THR A 69 6.11 -29.56 -8.73
N PRO A 70 6.14 -30.41 -7.69
CA PRO A 70 6.09 -29.95 -6.30
C PRO A 70 7.17 -28.93 -5.94
N ALA A 71 8.36 -29.04 -6.54
CA ALA A 71 9.46 -28.09 -6.35
C ALA A 71 9.14 -26.71 -6.92
N GLU A 72 8.55 -26.65 -8.12
CA GLU A 72 8.15 -25.40 -8.77
C GLU A 72 6.99 -24.72 -8.02
N GLN A 73 5.99 -25.50 -7.61
CA GLN A 73 4.92 -25.03 -6.73
C GLN A 73 5.48 -24.43 -5.44
N GLY A 74 6.50 -25.07 -4.85
CA GLY A 74 7.22 -24.56 -3.68
C GLY A 74 7.85 -23.18 -3.93
N ARG A 75 8.58 -23.01 -5.03
CA ARG A 75 9.20 -21.73 -5.41
C ARG A 75 8.16 -20.63 -5.61
N ILE A 76 7.04 -20.94 -6.25
CA ILE A 76 5.94 -20.00 -6.48
C ILE A 76 5.34 -19.55 -5.16
N ARG A 77 5.03 -20.48 -4.24
CA ARG A 77 4.53 -20.15 -2.90
C ARG A 77 5.51 -19.29 -2.13
N GLN A 78 6.79 -19.61 -2.15
CA GLN A 78 7.82 -18.80 -1.49
C GLN A 78 7.81 -17.36 -2.04
N ARG A 79 7.79 -17.19 -3.36
CA ARG A 79 7.76 -15.87 -3.99
C ARG A 79 6.50 -15.09 -3.66
N MET A 80 5.35 -15.75 -3.55
CA MET A 80 4.10 -15.12 -3.09
C MET A 80 4.23 -14.61 -1.66
N THR A 81 4.78 -15.43 -0.75
CA THR A 81 4.98 -15.05 0.65
C THR A 81 5.98 -13.90 0.79
N GLU A 82 7.10 -13.96 0.09
CA GLU A 82 8.10 -12.88 0.06
C GLU A 82 7.48 -11.58 -0.45
N TRP A 83 6.69 -11.66 -1.53
CA TRP A 83 5.99 -10.50 -2.07
C TRP A 83 4.97 -9.92 -1.10
N ALA A 84 4.15 -10.77 -0.48
CA ALA A 84 3.16 -10.36 0.50
C ALA A 84 3.81 -9.69 1.73
N ALA A 85 4.96 -10.21 2.17
CA ALA A 85 5.75 -9.62 3.25
C ALA A 85 6.40 -8.29 2.84
N LEU A 86 6.98 -8.20 1.64
CA LEU A 86 7.62 -7.00 1.11
C LEU A 86 6.63 -5.84 1.04
N SER A 87 5.44 -6.02 0.46
CA SER A 87 4.48 -4.92 0.32
C SER A 87 3.97 -4.40 1.67
N ALA A 88 3.70 -5.27 2.65
CA ALA A 88 3.30 -4.83 3.99
C ALA A 88 4.43 -4.06 4.71
N ARG A 89 5.65 -4.59 4.64
CA ARG A 89 6.84 -3.99 5.24
C ARG A 89 7.23 -2.69 4.55
N GLU A 90 7.14 -2.61 3.24
CA GLU A 90 7.41 -1.40 2.45
C GLU A 90 6.38 -0.31 2.75
N ARG A 91 5.10 -0.67 2.87
CA ARG A 91 4.06 0.27 3.31
C ARG A 91 4.34 0.80 4.72
N GLU A 92 4.77 -0.05 5.66
CA GLU A 92 5.13 0.42 7.00
C GLU A 92 6.35 1.33 6.98
N GLN A 93 7.41 0.95 6.24
CA GLN A 93 8.59 1.80 6.07
C GLN A 93 8.25 3.15 5.42
N ALA A 94 7.35 3.16 4.43
CA ALA A 94 6.91 4.41 3.79
C ALA A 94 6.12 5.29 4.77
N ARG A 95 5.23 4.69 5.59
CA ARG A 95 4.50 5.42 6.65
C ARG A 95 5.46 5.98 7.69
N GLU A 96 6.43 5.20 8.12
CA GLU A 96 7.45 5.63 9.09
C GLU A 96 8.30 6.78 8.54
N ARG A 97 8.81 6.65 7.31
CA ARG A 97 9.54 7.72 6.63
C ARG A 97 8.69 8.98 6.47
N TYR A 98 7.41 8.84 6.13
CA TYR A 98 6.53 10.00 6.03
C TYR A 98 6.33 10.68 7.40
N ARG A 99 6.07 9.91 8.46
CA ARG A 99 5.95 10.44 9.82
C ARG A 99 7.23 11.16 10.26
N SER A 100 8.40 10.56 10.00
CA SER A 100 9.69 11.16 10.37
C SER A 100 9.97 12.45 9.61
N LEU A 101 9.71 12.48 8.30
CA LEU A 101 9.86 13.69 7.47
C LEU A 101 8.88 14.79 7.88
N ARG A 102 7.63 14.45 8.20
CA ARG A 102 6.62 15.41 8.66
C ARG A 102 6.95 15.99 10.04
N ALA A 103 7.64 15.24 10.88
CA ALA A 103 8.08 15.69 12.20
C ALA A 103 9.28 16.66 12.17
N ILE A 104 9.89 16.90 11.00
CA ILE A 104 11.03 17.81 10.87
C ILE A 104 10.55 19.27 11.01
N PRO A 105 11.06 20.04 11.99
CA PRO A 105 10.74 21.47 12.14
C PRO A 105 11.06 22.26 10.86
N PRO A 106 10.29 23.31 10.53
CA PRO A 106 10.49 24.08 9.30
C PRO A 106 11.91 24.61 9.14
N GLU A 107 12.56 25.02 10.24
CA GLU A 107 13.94 25.53 10.25
C GLU A 107 14.94 24.44 9.82
N ARG A 108 14.70 23.18 10.23
CA ARG A 108 15.54 22.04 9.79
C ARG A 108 15.25 21.61 8.36
N ARG A 109 14.05 21.89 7.83
CA ARG A 109 13.71 21.56 6.43
C ARG A 109 14.49 22.40 5.43
N GLU A 110 14.79 23.67 5.74
CA GLU A 110 15.66 24.51 4.91
C GLU A 110 17.08 23.96 4.85
N ILE A 111 17.68 23.66 6.00
CA ILE A 111 19.03 23.08 6.05
C ILE A 111 19.12 21.77 5.26
N LEU A 112 18.08 20.93 5.29
CA LEU A 112 18.04 19.70 4.51
C LEU A 112 17.91 19.93 3.00
N ARG A 113 17.16 20.96 2.58
CA ARG A 113 17.11 21.37 1.17
C ARG A 113 18.47 21.85 0.68
N ASP A 114 19.13 22.72 1.43
CA ASP A 114 20.44 23.25 1.05
C ASP A 114 21.49 22.13 0.92
N LYS A 115 21.50 21.19 1.88
CA LYS A 115 22.39 20.01 1.82
C LYS A 115 22.07 19.12 0.63
N TRP A 116 20.80 18.98 0.27
CA TRP A 116 20.39 18.22 -0.90
C TRP A 116 20.84 18.90 -2.20
N GLU A 117 20.69 20.22 -2.32
CA GLU A 117 21.15 21.00 -3.47
C GLU A 117 22.67 20.94 -3.63
N GLN A 118 23.42 21.09 -2.52
CA GLN A 118 24.88 20.90 -2.52
C GLN A 118 25.26 19.48 -2.94
N TYR A 119 24.56 18.46 -2.43
CA TYR A 119 24.82 17.09 -2.86
C TYR A 119 24.55 16.89 -4.35
N GLN A 120 23.50 17.53 -4.90
CA GLN A 120 23.17 17.44 -6.32
C GLN A 120 24.21 18.13 -7.21
N SER A 121 24.85 19.20 -6.75
CA SER A 121 25.91 19.90 -7.50
C SER A 121 27.26 19.17 -7.50
N LEU A 122 27.43 18.14 -6.65
CA LEU A 122 28.64 17.32 -6.64
C LEU A 122 28.84 16.55 -7.95
N THR A 123 30.11 16.42 -8.32
CA THR A 123 30.54 15.59 -9.46
C THR A 123 30.25 14.10 -9.20
N PRO A 124 30.16 13.27 -10.26
CA PRO A 124 30.00 11.83 -10.10
C PRO A 124 31.10 11.19 -9.23
N GLU A 125 32.37 11.61 -9.35
CA GLU A 125 33.46 11.14 -8.47
C GLU A 125 33.18 11.45 -6.99
N GLU A 126 32.74 12.67 -6.68
CA GLU A 126 32.46 13.11 -5.30
C GLU A 126 31.27 12.36 -4.70
N LYS A 127 30.18 12.20 -5.47
CA LYS A 127 29.03 11.39 -5.05
C LYS A 127 29.43 9.94 -4.78
N ARG A 128 30.31 9.36 -5.62
CA ARG A 128 30.87 8.02 -5.39
C ARG A 128 31.67 7.95 -4.09
N ARG A 129 32.54 8.94 -3.83
CA ARG A 129 33.34 9.03 -2.59
C ARG A 129 32.50 9.12 -1.32
N ILE A 130 31.37 9.85 -1.38
CA ILE A 130 30.41 9.94 -0.26
C ILE A 130 29.68 8.61 -0.06
N ARG A 131 29.20 7.98 -1.15
CA ARG A 131 28.48 6.70 -1.08
C ARG A 131 29.36 5.54 -0.59
N SER A 132 30.64 5.53 -0.91
CA SER A 132 31.60 4.51 -0.43
C SER A 132 32.07 4.74 1.01
N GLY A 133 31.56 5.76 1.72
CA GLY A 133 31.94 6.06 3.10
C GLY A 133 33.36 6.62 3.25
N SER A 134 34.09 6.81 2.14
CA SER A 134 35.45 7.35 2.12
C SER A 134 35.52 8.86 2.37
N ALA A 135 34.38 9.55 2.43
CA ALA A 135 34.26 10.94 2.84
C ALA A 135 33.81 11.05 4.32
N SER A 136 34.52 10.38 5.23
CA SER A 136 34.44 10.72 6.66
C SER A 136 35.58 11.66 6.97
N GLY A 137 35.27 12.93 7.22
CA GLY A 137 36.23 13.90 7.73
C GLY A 137 36.29 15.20 6.93
N ALA A 138 35.39 16.13 7.23
CA ALA A 138 35.67 17.56 7.20
C ALA A 138 34.60 18.32 8.00
N LYS A 139 34.93 18.55 9.28
CA LYS A 139 34.30 19.43 10.28
C LYS A 139 32.96 19.02 10.89
#